data_AF-A0A956ZP91-F1
#
_entry.id   AF-A0A956ZP91-F1
#
_cell.length_a   1.000
_cell.length_b   1.000
_cell.length_c   1.000
_cell.angle_alpha   90.00
_cell.angle_beta   90.00
_cell.angle_gamma   90.00
#
_symmetry.space_group_name_H-M   'P 1'
#
loop_
_entity.id
_entity.type
_entity.pdbx_description
1 polymer ?
#
loop_
_entity_poly.entity_id
_entity_poly.type
_entity_poly.pdbx_seq_one_letter_code
_entity_poly.pdbx_strand_id
1 'polypeptide(L)'
;MSTVPGVGSVRLRPAALTLMAASAVTCLFFFASAACSDDKPSAAELSEVEDIASRTFQSSPAEADFFFAHVTDNLLKTVLFSSREDCMANAVECIGEPSPVLEMKATAIDGKKAHTTVVAPFGTFVLRLIRENGMWKVDAMEATSDDLPPGVKSVDLHLVDFAFDFKAADIPSSGTFGFHVKNDGHQAHEVVVVKLPPGGSVEDALSQMGDDEEPAGLKLFIQPGQTVDMAFQSALAPGRYALVCSFPDVTGPGADPHFSKGMLAEFDVK
;
A
#
# COMPACT_ATOMS: atom_id res chain seq x y z
N MET A 1 -34.16 -6.36 56.66
CA MET A 1 -33.70 -7.22 57.76
C MET A 1 -32.80 -8.28 57.14
N SER A 2 -31.51 -8.01 56.93
CA SER A 2 -30.40 -8.21 57.88
C SER A 2 -30.49 -9.55 58.62
N THR A 3 -29.61 -10.50 58.29
CA THR A 3 -28.54 -11.02 59.18
C THR A 3 -27.88 -12.29 58.59
N VAL A 4 -26.55 -12.23 58.45
CA VAL A 4 -25.55 -13.32 58.53
C VAL A 4 -24.79 -13.05 59.86
N PRO A 5 -23.96 -13.91 60.52
CA PRO A 5 -23.41 -15.26 60.22
C PRO A 5 -23.47 -16.27 61.41
N GLY A 6 -22.92 -17.49 61.21
CA GLY A 6 -22.51 -18.36 62.32
C GLY A 6 -21.61 -19.52 61.90
N VAL A 7 -20.35 -19.47 62.33
CA VAL A 7 -19.23 -20.41 62.09
C VAL A 7 -19.41 -21.72 62.88
N GLY A 8 -19.06 -22.86 62.27
CA GLY A 8 -18.98 -24.16 62.96
C GLY A 8 -17.61 -24.83 62.72
N SER A 9 -16.77 -24.82 63.75
CA SER A 9 -15.49 -25.52 63.84
C SER A 9 -15.67 -27.00 64.16
N VAL A 10 -14.93 -27.90 63.50
CA VAL A 10 -14.75 -29.29 63.95
C VAL A 10 -13.25 -29.59 64.08
N ARG A 11 -12.88 -30.17 65.22
CA ARG A 11 -11.51 -30.55 65.60
C ARG A 11 -11.50 -32.00 66.09
N LEU A 12 -10.34 -32.66 65.86
CA LEU A 12 -9.77 -33.86 66.52
C LEU A 12 -10.26 -35.24 66.00
N ARG A 13 -9.46 -36.30 65.77
CA ARG A 13 -8.12 -36.72 66.27
C ARG A 13 -7.49 -37.83 65.35
N PRO A 14 -6.26 -38.35 65.62
CA PRO A 14 -5.31 -38.88 64.64
C PRO A 14 -5.31 -40.41 64.48
N ALA A 15 -4.66 -40.92 63.43
CA ALA A 15 -4.07 -42.26 63.45
C ALA A 15 -2.87 -42.40 62.49
N ALA A 16 -1.80 -42.95 63.06
CA ALA A 16 -0.83 -43.87 62.47
C ALA A 16 0.03 -43.41 61.28
N LEU A 17 1.21 -42.91 61.68
CA LEU A 17 2.52 -43.14 61.07
C LEU A 17 2.64 -44.52 60.39
N THR A 18 2.93 -44.58 59.09
CA THR A 18 3.76 -45.65 58.53
C THR A 18 4.66 -45.08 57.44
N LEU A 19 5.96 -45.21 57.69
CA LEU A 19 7.07 -44.79 56.85
C LEU A 19 7.31 -45.87 55.79
N MET A 20 7.25 -45.54 54.50
CA MET A 20 7.99 -46.28 53.48
C MET A 20 8.61 -45.29 52.50
N ALA A 21 9.94 -45.27 52.51
CA ALA A 21 10.77 -44.56 51.57
C ALA A 21 10.62 -45.17 50.17
N ALA A 22 10.45 -44.33 49.16
CA ALA A 22 10.68 -44.69 47.77
C ALA A 22 11.25 -43.47 47.03
N SER A 23 12.33 -43.74 46.31
CA SER A 23 13.29 -42.83 45.69
C SER A 23 12.67 -41.70 44.86
N ALA A 24 13.18 -40.48 45.08
CA ALA A 24 12.94 -39.35 44.20
C ALA A 24 13.66 -39.58 42.85
N VAL A 25 12.91 -39.98 41.83
CA VAL A 25 13.30 -39.75 40.44
C VAL A 25 12.83 -38.34 40.10
N THR A 26 13.73 -37.38 40.18
CA THR A 26 13.49 -36.01 39.71
C THR A 26 13.41 -36.07 38.18
N CYS A 27 12.20 -36.20 37.63
CA CYS A 27 11.95 -35.82 36.24
C CYS A 27 12.25 -34.32 36.12
N LEU A 28 13.44 -33.98 35.60
CA LEU A 28 13.67 -32.67 35.00
C LEU A 28 12.71 -32.54 33.81
N PHE A 29 11.52 -32.02 34.07
CA PHE A 29 10.73 -31.40 33.03
C PHE A 29 11.50 -30.15 32.60
N PHE A 30 12.33 -30.29 31.57
CA PHE A 30 12.72 -29.16 30.73
C PHE A 30 11.46 -28.65 30.04
N PHE A 31 10.73 -27.78 30.73
CA PHE A 31 9.89 -26.81 30.04
C PHE A 31 10.85 -25.88 29.30
N ALA A 32 11.17 -26.22 28.06
CA ALA A 32 11.60 -25.23 27.11
C ALA A 32 10.40 -24.30 26.90
N SER A 33 10.29 -23.28 27.75
CA SER A 33 9.56 -22.08 27.40
C SER A 33 10.29 -21.50 26.21
N ALA A 34 9.85 -21.85 25.00
CA ALA A 34 10.01 -20.95 23.87
C ALA A 34 9.27 -19.67 24.30
N ALA A 35 10.00 -18.76 24.92
CA ALA A 35 9.57 -17.39 25.04
C ALA A 35 9.44 -16.93 23.59
N CYS A 36 8.21 -16.85 23.10
CA CYS A 36 7.90 -15.87 22.08
C CYS A 36 8.24 -14.54 22.75
N SER A 37 9.44 -14.02 22.48
CA SER A 37 9.71 -12.64 22.83
C SER A 37 8.73 -11.84 21.98
N ASP A 38 7.79 -11.16 22.62
CA ASP A 38 7.08 -10.04 22.03
C ASP A 38 8.10 -8.90 21.83
N ASP A 39 9.15 -9.16 21.04
CA ASP A 39 10.18 -8.18 20.69
C ASP A 39 9.54 -7.20 19.71
N LYS A 40 8.84 -6.23 20.29
CA LYS A 40 8.48 -5.02 19.57
C LYS A 40 9.77 -4.43 18.98
N PRO A 41 9.76 -4.00 17.71
CA PRO A 41 10.93 -3.41 17.10
C PRO A 41 11.42 -2.22 17.93
N SER A 42 12.74 -2.11 18.06
CA SER A 42 13.36 -0.98 18.73
C SER A 42 13.17 0.31 17.93
N ALA A 43 13.23 1.47 18.59
CA ALA A 43 13.19 2.76 17.90
C ALA A 43 14.30 2.92 16.85
N ALA A 44 15.45 2.29 17.07
CA ALA A 44 16.55 2.29 16.11
C ALA A 44 16.23 1.47 14.85
N GLU A 45 15.57 0.32 14.98
CA GLU A 45 15.15 -0.48 13.83
C GLU A 45 14.05 0.22 13.01
N LEU A 46 13.12 0.91 13.68
CA LEU A 46 12.11 1.73 12.99
C LEU A 46 12.76 2.88 12.22
N SER A 47 13.70 3.60 12.86
CA SER A 47 14.46 4.67 12.21
C SER A 47 15.27 4.16 11.02
N GLU A 48 15.90 2.98 11.12
CA GLU A 48 16.64 2.38 10.01
C GLU A 48 15.73 2.14 8.80
N VAL A 49 14.52 1.61 9.00
CA VAL A 49 13.54 1.38 7.92
C VAL A 49 13.13 2.71 7.28
N GLU A 50 12.81 3.72 8.08
CA GLU A 50 12.39 5.04 7.61
C GLU A 50 13.50 5.75 6.84
N ASP A 51 14.75 5.68 7.33
CA ASP A 51 15.93 6.27 6.70
C ASP A 51 16.23 5.60 5.35
N ILE A 52 16.17 4.26 5.29
CA ILE A 52 16.36 3.52 4.03
C ILE A 52 15.26 3.85 3.03
N ALA A 53 14.00 3.86 3.45
CA ALA A 53 12.89 4.24 2.57
C ALA A 53 13.09 5.66 2.03
N SER A 54 13.30 6.64 2.92
CA SER A 54 13.46 8.05 2.56
C SER A 54 14.64 8.27 1.61
N ARG A 55 15.82 7.70 1.92
CA ARG A 55 17.01 7.87 1.09
C ARG A 55 16.87 7.19 -0.28
N THR A 56 16.16 6.07 -0.36
CA THR A 56 15.93 5.39 -1.64
C THR A 56 15.17 6.29 -2.63
N PHE A 57 14.10 6.95 -2.18
CA PHE A 57 13.32 7.87 -3.04
C PHE A 57 13.99 9.22 -3.28
N GLN A 58 14.92 9.64 -2.40
CA GLN A 58 15.72 10.84 -2.57
C GLN A 58 17.04 10.60 -3.30
N SER A 59 17.32 9.38 -3.72
CA SER A 59 18.55 9.05 -4.44
C SER A 59 18.58 9.81 -5.77
N SER A 60 19.75 10.32 -6.11
CA SER A 60 20.04 10.85 -7.46
C SER A 60 20.83 9.81 -8.27
N PRO A 61 21.02 10.01 -9.59
CA PRO A 61 21.84 9.11 -10.39
C PRO A 61 23.29 8.98 -9.89
N ALA A 62 23.79 9.97 -9.13
CA ALA A 62 25.11 9.90 -8.49
C ALA A 62 25.18 8.90 -7.32
N GLU A 63 24.04 8.45 -6.80
CA GLU A 63 23.90 7.47 -5.72
C GLU A 63 23.38 6.10 -6.21
N ALA A 64 23.55 5.81 -7.50
CA ALA A 64 23.05 4.57 -8.12
C ALA A 64 23.43 3.30 -7.35
N ASP A 65 24.67 3.19 -6.87
CA ASP A 65 25.11 2.01 -6.08
C ASP A 65 24.27 1.82 -4.81
N PHE A 66 23.95 2.91 -4.11
CA PHE A 66 23.09 2.85 -2.93
C PHE A 66 21.67 2.46 -3.33
N PHE A 67 21.10 3.13 -4.32
CA PHE A 67 19.75 2.87 -4.82
C PHE A 67 19.58 1.40 -5.19
N PHE A 68 20.45 0.87 -6.05
CA PHE A 68 20.37 -0.51 -6.52
C PHE A 68 20.58 -1.55 -5.42
N ALA A 69 21.32 -1.22 -4.35
CA ALA A 69 21.47 -2.09 -3.19
C ALA A 69 20.19 -2.15 -2.32
N HIS A 70 19.36 -1.12 -2.34
CA HIS A 70 18.20 -0.93 -1.44
C HIS A 70 16.84 -1.00 -2.14
N VAL A 71 16.79 -1.47 -3.39
CA VAL A 71 15.54 -1.75 -4.10
C VAL A 71 15.50 -3.20 -4.56
N THR A 72 14.33 -3.83 -4.54
CA THR A 72 14.13 -5.18 -5.11
C THR A 72 13.78 -5.10 -6.59
N ASP A 73 13.89 -6.23 -7.29
CA ASP A 73 13.43 -6.32 -8.69
C ASP A 73 11.92 -6.15 -8.81
N ASN A 74 11.17 -6.47 -7.74
CA ASN A 74 9.74 -6.24 -7.70
C ASN A 74 9.42 -4.75 -7.72
N LEU A 75 10.12 -3.92 -6.95
CA LEU A 75 9.95 -2.47 -6.99
C LEU A 75 10.26 -1.92 -8.39
N LEU A 76 11.41 -2.30 -8.96
CA LEU A 76 11.82 -1.85 -10.29
C LEU A 76 10.75 -2.18 -11.34
N LYS A 77 10.19 -3.39 -11.27
CA LYS A 77 9.15 -3.85 -12.19
C LYS A 77 7.81 -3.15 -11.99
N THR A 78 7.38 -2.94 -10.75
CA THR A 78 5.99 -2.54 -10.44
C THR A 78 5.80 -1.04 -10.22
N VAL A 79 6.89 -0.30 -10.01
CA VAL A 79 6.87 1.14 -9.75
C VAL A 79 7.65 1.91 -10.81
N LEU A 80 8.79 1.37 -11.26
CA LEU A 80 9.63 2.00 -12.29
C LEU A 80 9.48 1.35 -13.67
N PHE A 81 8.65 0.31 -13.75
CA PHE A 81 8.33 -0.40 -14.98
C PHE A 81 9.55 -0.88 -15.78
N SER A 82 10.64 -1.22 -15.07
CA SER A 82 11.93 -1.54 -15.68
C SER A 82 12.53 -2.81 -15.09
N SER A 83 13.34 -3.52 -15.88
CA SER A 83 14.19 -4.60 -15.37
C SER A 83 15.40 -4.01 -14.65
N ARG A 84 16.04 -4.77 -13.77
CA ARG A 84 17.29 -4.31 -13.14
C ARG A 84 18.38 -4.04 -14.16
N GLU A 85 18.49 -4.89 -15.18
CA GLU A 85 19.50 -4.75 -16.23
C GLU A 85 19.30 -3.43 -16.99
N ASP A 86 18.08 -3.16 -17.46
CA ASP A 86 17.75 -1.95 -18.23
C ASP A 86 17.90 -0.70 -17.36
N CYS A 87 17.40 -0.75 -16.12
CA CYS A 87 17.50 0.34 -15.16
C CYS A 87 18.96 0.69 -14.83
N MET A 88 19.84 -0.31 -14.68
CA MET A 88 21.27 -0.08 -14.48
C MET A 88 21.98 0.44 -15.73
N ALA A 89 21.58 -0.04 -16.92
CA ALA A 89 22.13 0.44 -18.19
C ALA A 89 21.80 1.91 -18.45
N ASN A 90 20.67 2.41 -17.95
CA ASN A 90 20.30 3.83 -17.96
C ASN A 90 19.86 4.35 -16.59
N ALA A 91 20.80 4.38 -15.64
CA ALA A 91 20.53 4.80 -14.26
C ALA A 91 20.02 6.24 -14.14
N VAL A 92 20.37 7.12 -15.09
CA VAL A 92 19.88 8.51 -15.10
C VAL A 92 18.37 8.55 -15.33
N GLU A 93 17.89 7.82 -16.32
CA GLU A 93 16.44 7.74 -16.62
C GLU A 93 15.69 6.98 -15.53
N CYS A 94 16.26 5.87 -15.05
CA CYS A 94 15.55 5.01 -14.11
C CYS A 94 15.43 5.60 -12.69
N ILE A 95 16.50 6.24 -12.19
CA ILE A 95 16.47 6.86 -10.85
C ILE A 95 15.78 8.23 -10.92
N GLY A 96 15.98 8.96 -12.02
CA GLY A 96 15.40 10.27 -12.23
C GLY A 96 15.93 11.31 -11.24
N GLU A 97 15.17 12.39 -11.08
CA GLU A 97 15.45 13.42 -10.08
C GLU A 97 14.94 12.98 -8.69
N PRO A 98 15.60 13.42 -7.60
CA PRO A 98 15.15 13.11 -6.25
C PRO A 98 13.69 13.46 -6.02
N SER A 99 12.92 12.52 -5.46
CA SER A 99 11.55 12.80 -5.04
C SER A 99 11.52 13.82 -3.89
N PRO A 100 10.42 14.59 -3.73
CA PRO A 100 10.21 15.38 -2.52
C PRO A 100 10.35 14.54 -1.25
N VAL A 101 10.71 15.20 -0.14
CA VAL A 101 10.82 14.52 1.16
C VAL A 101 9.49 13.88 1.52
N LEU A 102 9.54 12.57 1.71
CA LEU A 102 8.41 11.72 2.05
C LEU A 102 8.15 11.80 3.56
N GLU A 103 6.91 12.09 3.96
CA GLU A 103 6.52 12.03 5.38
C GLU A 103 6.16 10.58 5.74
N MET A 104 7.01 9.92 6.54
CA MET A 104 6.78 8.57 7.02
C MET A 104 5.79 8.56 8.20
N LYS A 105 4.82 7.65 8.15
CA LYS A 105 3.79 7.45 9.16
C LYS A 105 3.57 5.97 9.43
N ALA A 106 3.24 5.65 10.67
CA ALA A 106 2.79 4.32 11.06
C ALA A 106 3.75 3.18 10.63
N THR A 107 5.06 3.38 10.79
CA THR A 107 6.06 2.36 10.48
C THR A 107 5.92 1.16 11.41
N ALA A 108 5.93 -0.04 10.83
CA ALA A 108 5.91 -1.29 11.58
C ALA A 108 6.82 -2.34 10.93
N ILE A 109 7.40 -3.19 11.78
CA ILE A 109 8.31 -4.27 11.39
C ILE A 109 7.74 -5.59 11.90
N ASP A 110 7.74 -6.59 11.03
CA ASP A 110 7.40 -7.98 11.32
C ASP A 110 8.50 -8.90 10.75
N GLY A 111 9.45 -9.26 11.61
CA GLY A 111 10.59 -10.09 11.25
C GLY A 111 11.45 -9.47 10.14
N LYS A 112 11.35 -10.03 8.93
CA LYS A 112 12.08 -9.54 7.73
C LYS A 112 11.24 -8.66 6.82
N LYS A 113 10.05 -8.26 7.24
CA LYS A 113 9.17 -7.38 6.49
C LYS A 113 8.95 -6.11 7.28
N ALA A 114 8.82 -4.99 6.59
CA ALA A 114 8.39 -3.75 7.18
C ALA A 114 7.42 -3.05 6.24
N HIS A 115 6.65 -2.13 6.80
CA HIS A 115 5.89 -1.18 6.00
C HIS A 115 5.87 0.17 6.68
N THR A 116 5.68 1.20 5.87
CA THR A 116 5.44 2.57 6.34
C THR A 116 4.42 3.23 5.41
N THR A 117 3.48 3.96 6.00
CA THR A 117 2.56 4.81 5.26
C THR A 117 3.30 6.09 4.91
N VAL A 118 3.33 6.44 3.65
CA VAL A 118 4.00 7.64 3.16
C VAL A 118 3.00 8.64 2.65
N VAL A 119 3.14 9.89 3.07
CA VAL A 119 2.41 11.02 2.50
C VAL A 119 3.32 11.78 1.54
N ALA A 120 2.89 11.88 0.29
CA ALA A 120 3.54 12.61 -0.79
C ALA A 120 2.56 13.62 -1.42
N PRO A 121 3.02 14.61 -2.21
CA PRO A 121 2.14 15.58 -2.86
C PRO A 121 1.06 14.95 -3.75
N PHE A 122 1.39 13.83 -4.39
CA PHE A 122 0.53 13.10 -5.33
C PHE A 122 -0.28 11.97 -4.68
N GLY A 123 -0.24 11.83 -3.36
CA GLY A 123 -1.08 10.85 -2.65
C GLY A 123 -0.45 10.25 -1.40
N THR A 124 -1.20 9.34 -0.79
CA THR A 124 -0.73 8.51 0.33
C THR A 124 -0.55 7.08 -0.15
N PHE A 125 0.56 6.46 0.26
CA PHE A 125 0.97 5.13 -0.19
C PHE A 125 1.44 4.29 0.98
N VAL A 126 1.44 2.96 0.81
CA VAL A 126 2.20 2.07 1.67
C VAL A 126 3.47 1.65 0.95
N LEU A 127 4.61 1.97 1.53
CA LEU A 127 5.87 1.36 1.12
C LEU A 127 6.03 0.04 1.86
N ARG A 128 6.29 -1.03 1.11
CA ARG A 128 6.72 -2.32 1.64
C ARG A 128 8.22 -2.41 1.57
N LEU A 129 8.84 -2.90 2.64
CA LEU A 129 10.25 -3.21 2.67
C LEU A 129 10.46 -4.67 3.07
N ILE A 130 11.51 -5.27 2.53
CA ILE A 130 11.98 -6.61 2.91
C ILE A 130 13.44 -6.57 3.33
N ARG A 131 13.82 -7.44 4.27
CA ARG A 131 15.21 -7.59 4.72
C ARG A 131 15.86 -8.79 4.04
N GLU A 132 16.80 -8.51 3.15
CA GLU A 132 17.57 -9.52 2.42
C GLU A 132 19.06 -9.31 2.66
N ASN A 133 19.78 -10.39 2.96
CA ASN A 133 21.23 -10.35 3.22
C ASN A 133 21.64 -9.30 4.28
N GLY A 134 20.78 -9.08 5.28
CA GLY A 134 21.01 -8.12 6.37
C GLY A 134 20.57 -6.69 6.06
N MET A 135 20.24 -6.36 4.81
CA MET A 135 19.88 -5.01 4.36
C MET A 135 18.38 -4.89 4.13
N TRP A 136 17.79 -3.77 4.53
CA TRP A 136 16.45 -3.40 4.13
C TRP A 136 16.44 -2.96 2.67
N LYS A 137 15.38 -3.35 1.95
CA LYS A 137 15.15 -2.96 0.57
C LYS A 137 13.69 -2.56 0.40
N VAL A 138 13.44 -1.48 -0.33
CA VAL A 138 12.08 -1.13 -0.76
C VAL A 138 11.64 -2.13 -1.83
N ASP A 139 10.49 -2.75 -1.60
CA ASP A 139 10.01 -3.90 -2.35
C ASP A 139 8.78 -3.60 -3.19
N ALA A 140 7.88 -2.78 -2.67
CA ALA A 140 6.66 -2.39 -3.36
C ALA A 140 6.16 -1.03 -2.87
N MET A 141 5.38 -0.39 -3.73
CA MET A 141 4.55 0.75 -3.39
C MET A 141 3.11 0.42 -3.73
N GLU A 142 2.23 0.56 -2.75
CA GLU A 142 0.83 0.17 -2.81
C GLU A 142 -0.06 1.38 -2.54
N ALA A 143 -1.16 1.49 -3.29
CA ALA A 143 -2.20 2.49 -3.00
C ALA A 143 -2.83 2.27 -1.62
N THR A 144 -3.13 3.35 -0.90
CA THR A 144 -4.04 3.31 0.27
C THR A 144 -5.48 3.56 -0.14
N SER A 145 -6.46 3.17 0.68
CA SER A 145 -7.84 3.66 0.49
C SER A 145 -7.98 5.08 1.00
N ASP A 146 -8.75 5.91 0.28
CA ASP A 146 -9.17 7.22 0.79
C ASP A 146 -10.41 7.07 1.67
N ASP A 147 -10.59 7.98 2.61
CA ASP A 147 -11.81 8.04 3.39
C ASP A 147 -12.95 8.63 2.55
N LEU A 148 -13.93 7.80 2.17
CA LEU A 148 -15.16 8.29 1.55
C LEU A 148 -16.06 8.97 2.58
N PRO A 149 -16.51 10.22 2.37
CA PRO A 149 -17.39 10.89 3.31
C PRO A 149 -18.70 10.09 3.52
N PRO A 150 -19.26 10.07 4.74
CA PRO A 150 -20.49 9.32 5.02
C PRO A 150 -21.63 9.70 4.07
N GLY A 151 -22.28 8.68 3.48
CA GLY A 151 -23.41 8.87 2.56
C GLY A 151 -23.02 9.20 1.12
N VAL A 152 -21.72 9.32 0.80
CA VAL A 152 -21.22 9.42 -0.57
C VAL A 152 -21.39 8.06 -1.26
N LYS A 153 -21.99 8.05 -2.45
CA LYS A 153 -22.09 6.83 -3.27
C LYS A 153 -20.69 6.43 -3.72
N SER A 154 -20.33 5.16 -3.54
CA SER A 154 -19.16 4.58 -4.19
C SER A 154 -19.60 3.86 -5.47
N VAL A 155 -18.89 4.11 -6.57
CA VAL A 155 -19.13 3.49 -7.88
C VAL A 155 -18.08 2.42 -8.09
N ASP A 156 -18.51 1.18 -8.37
CA ASP A 156 -17.59 0.08 -8.64
C ASP A 156 -16.81 0.37 -9.93
N LEU A 157 -15.48 0.28 -9.83
CA LEU A 157 -14.54 0.45 -10.94
C LEU A 157 -13.54 -0.71 -10.94
N HIS A 158 -13.60 -1.53 -11.97
CA HIS A 158 -12.69 -2.65 -12.15
C HIS A 158 -11.60 -2.26 -13.16
N LEU A 159 -10.34 -2.42 -12.73
CA LEU A 159 -9.17 -2.25 -13.58
C LEU A 159 -8.81 -3.62 -14.12
N VAL A 160 -8.96 -3.81 -15.42
CA VAL A 160 -8.45 -5.00 -16.11
C VAL A 160 -7.34 -4.55 -17.05
N ASP A 161 -6.46 -5.46 -17.45
CA ASP A 161 -5.33 -5.08 -18.30
C ASP A 161 -5.85 -4.38 -19.57
N PHE A 162 -5.46 -3.11 -19.71
CA PHE A 162 -5.79 -2.22 -20.81
C PHE A 162 -7.25 -1.76 -20.91
N ALA A 163 -8.06 -1.87 -19.85
CA ALA A 163 -9.42 -1.29 -19.83
C ALA A 163 -9.95 -0.94 -18.43
N PHE A 164 -10.87 0.01 -18.39
CA PHE A 164 -11.70 0.30 -17.23
C PHE A 164 -13.09 -0.34 -17.42
N ASP A 165 -13.51 -1.21 -16.50
CA ASP A 165 -14.85 -1.80 -16.48
C ASP A 165 -15.67 -1.18 -15.34
N PHE A 166 -16.65 -0.37 -15.71
CA PHE A 166 -17.59 0.27 -14.79
C PHE A 166 -18.89 0.61 -15.52
N LYS A 167 -19.93 0.89 -14.75
CA LYS A 167 -21.23 1.33 -15.29
C LYS A 167 -21.32 2.85 -15.25
N ALA A 168 -21.15 3.51 -16.40
CA ALA A 168 -21.31 4.97 -16.47
C ALA A 168 -22.69 5.46 -15.99
N ALA A 169 -23.73 4.63 -16.10
CA ALA A 169 -25.07 4.93 -15.57
C ALA A 169 -25.13 5.01 -14.03
N ASP A 170 -24.11 4.50 -13.32
CA ASP A 170 -24.01 4.59 -11.87
C ASP A 170 -23.41 5.91 -11.38
N ILE A 171 -22.86 6.75 -12.27
CA ILE A 171 -22.31 8.06 -11.91
C ILE A 171 -23.44 9.02 -11.49
N PRO A 172 -23.40 9.57 -10.27
CA PRO A 172 -24.41 10.53 -9.81
C PRO A 172 -24.32 11.89 -10.51
N SER A 173 -25.47 12.44 -10.89
CA SER A 173 -25.60 13.84 -11.36
C SER A 173 -25.15 14.89 -10.33
N SER A 174 -25.09 14.54 -9.04
CA SER A 174 -24.58 15.46 -8.02
C SER A 174 -23.09 15.77 -8.15
N GLY A 175 -22.32 14.98 -8.92
CA GLY A 175 -20.86 15.04 -8.96
C GLY A 175 -20.18 14.64 -7.65
N THR A 176 -20.96 14.27 -6.63
CA THR A 176 -20.46 13.84 -5.32
C THR A 176 -20.57 12.32 -5.24
N PHE A 177 -19.44 11.65 -5.48
CA PHE A 177 -19.29 10.20 -5.41
C PHE A 177 -17.81 9.88 -5.12
N GLY A 178 -17.47 8.61 -5.01
CA GLY A 178 -16.11 8.11 -5.12
C GLY A 178 -16.09 6.82 -5.93
N PHE A 179 -14.92 6.26 -6.18
CA PHE A 179 -14.80 4.95 -6.80
C PHE A 179 -14.41 3.89 -5.76
N HIS A 180 -15.06 2.73 -5.84
CA HIS A 180 -14.57 1.50 -5.22
C HIS A 180 -13.76 0.77 -6.27
N VAL A 181 -12.43 0.91 -6.20
CA VAL A 181 -11.53 0.48 -7.25
C VAL A 181 -10.99 -0.90 -6.92
N LYS A 182 -11.08 -1.83 -7.87
CA LYS A 182 -10.44 -3.15 -7.77
C LYS A 182 -9.57 -3.40 -8.98
N ASN A 183 -8.32 -3.76 -8.75
CA ASN A 183 -7.45 -4.24 -9.82
C ASN A 183 -7.63 -5.75 -10.02
N ASP A 184 -8.36 -6.12 -11.07
CA ASP A 184 -8.55 -7.50 -11.53
C ASP A 184 -7.56 -7.91 -12.64
N GLY A 185 -6.70 -6.99 -13.07
CA GLY A 185 -5.62 -7.23 -14.02
C GLY A 185 -4.37 -7.85 -13.39
N HIS A 186 -3.34 -8.00 -14.23
CA HIS A 186 -2.05 -8.55 -13.84
C HIS A 186 -0.95 -7.49 -13.76
N GLN A 187 -1.22 -6.27 -14.21
CA GLN A 187 -0.31 -5.13 -14.11
C GLN A 187 -0.78 -4.13 -13.04
N ALA A 188 0.16 -3.35 -12.52
CA ALA A 188 -0.19 -2.18 -11.71
C ALA A 188 -0.92 -1.17 -12.59
N HIS A 189 -1.93 -0.52 -12.02
CA HIS A 189 -2.75 0.46 -12.72
C HIS A 189 -2.84 1.76 -11.94
N GLU A 190 -3.12 2.83 -12.66
CA GLU A 190 -3.55 4.12 -12.11
C GLU A 190 -4.99 4.44 -12.55
N VAL A 191 -5.63 5.32 -11.79
CA VAL A 191 -6.89 5.95 -12.17
C VAL A 191 -6.64 7.47 -12.16
N VAL A 192 -6.50 8.04 -13.34
CA VAL A 192 -6.46 9.49 -13.54
C VAL A 192 -7.83 9.92 -14.07
N VAL A 193 -8.44 10.90 -13.40
CA VAL A 193 -9.72 11.48 -13.82
C VAL A 193 -9.48 12.87 -14.36
N VAL A 194 -9.81 13.09 -15.63
CA VAL A 194 -9.60 14.38 -16.30
C VAL A 194 -10.93 14.94 -16.79
N LYS A 195 -11.09 16.27 -16.74
CA LYS A 195 -12.25 16.94 -17.33
C LYS A 195 -11.99 17.17 -18.81
N LEU A 196 -12.93 16.80 -19.67
CA LEU A 196 -12.80 17.02 -21.11
C LEU A 196 -13.24 18.44 -21.48
N PRO A 197 -12.49 19.14 -22.37
CA PRO A 197 -12.91 20.43 -22.87
C PRO A 197 -14.21 20.31 -23.68
N PRO A 198 -15.02 21.38 -23.78
CA PRO A 198 -16.28 21.34 -24.53
C PRO A 198 -16.08 20.87 -25.98
N GLY A 199 -16.62 19.70 -26.32
CA GLY A 199 -16.53 19.11 -27.65
C GLY A 199 -15.18 18.48 -28.00
N GLY A 200 -14.21 18.46 -27.08
CA GLY A 200 -12.90 17.82 -27.31
C GLY A 200 -12.88 16.33 -27.00
N SER A 201 -11.75 15.71 -27.35
CA SER A 201 -11.45 14.30 -27.12
C SER A 201 -10.61 14.06 -25.85
N VAL A 202 -10.38 12.80 -25.52
CA VAL A 202 -9.46 12.42 -24.43
C VAL A 202 -8.02 12.79 -24.78
N GLU A 203 -7.62 12.62 -26.03
CA GLU A 203 -6.31 13.05 -26.53
C GLU A 203 -6.12 14.56 -26.39
N ASP A 204 -7.17 15.35 -26.64
CA ASP A 204 -7.13 16.79 -26.41
C ASP A 204 -6.86 17.10 -24.95
N ALA A 205 -7.54 16.41 -24.02
CA ALA A 205 -7.32 16.58 -22.58
C ALA A 205 -5.91 16.16 -22.15
N LEU A 206 -5.41 15.01 -22.64
CA LEU A 206 -4.05 14.55 -22.34
C LEU A 206 -2.98 15.47 -22.90
N SER A 207 -3.20 16.08 -24.06
CA SER A 207 -2.28 17.09 -24.62
C SER A 207 -2.30 18.41 -23.84
N GLN A 208 -3.37 18.67 -23.09
CA GLN A 208 -3.54 19.86 -22.25
C GLN A 208 -3.09 19.65 -20.81
N MET A 209 -2.99 18.40 -20.35
CA MET A 209 -2.31 18.03 -19.11
C MET A 209 -0.81 18.36 -19.23
N GLY A 210 -0.47 19.64 -19.11
CA GLY A 210 0.87 20.11 -18.79
C GLY A 210 1.08 20.14 -17.28
N ASP A 211 2.24 20.65 -16.86
CA ASP A 211 2.67 20.65 -15.45
C ASP A 211 1.74 21.42 -14.48
N ASP A 212 0.86 22.28 -14.99
CA ASP A 212 0.05 23.20 -14.18
C ASP A 212 -1.42 22.77 -13.98
N GLU A 213 -1.92 21.74 -14.69
CA GLU A 213 -3.32 21.30 -14.58
C GLU A 213 -3.44 20.00 -13.78
N GLU A 214 -3.89 20.13 -12.53
CA GLU A 214 -4.14 18.99 -11.66
C GLU A 214 -5.34 18.16 -12.16
N PRO A 215 -5.23 16.82 -12.17
CA PRO A 215 -6.36 15.98 -12.52
C PRO A 215 -7.50 16.16 -11.51
N ALA A 216 -8.73 15.95 -11.97
CA ALA A 216 -9.92 16.00 -11.12
C ALA A 216 -9.89 14.90 -10.03
N GLY A 217 -9.15 13.83 -10.26
CA GLY A 217 -8.84 12.79 -9.28
C GLY A 217 -7.65 11.96 -9.72
N LEU A 218 -6.86 11.49 -8.75
CA LEU A 218 -5.66 10.71 -8.99
C LEU A 218 -5.56 9.54 -8.00
N LYS A 219 -5.29 8.34 -8.50
CA LYS A 219 -4.93 7.18 -7.70
C LYS A 219 -3.85 6.38 -8.40
N LEU A 220 -2.69 6.21 -7.76
CA LEU A 220 -1.51 5.58 -8.35
C LEU A 220 -1.18 4.25 -7.67
N PHE A 221 -0.44 3.40 -8.36
CA PHE A 221 0.14 2.15 -7.83
C PHE A 221 -0.89 1.19 -7.23
N ILE A 222 -2.03 1.03 -7.90
CA ILE A 222 -3.03 0.03 -7.53
C ILE A 222 -2.52 -1.32 -8.05
N GLN A 223 -1.89 -2.10 -7.17
CA GLN A 223 -1.25 -3.37 -7.52
C GLN A 223 -2.29 -4.46 -7.85
N PRO A 224 -1.90 -5.51 -8.62
CA PRO A 224 -2.77 -6.65 -8.92
C PRO A 224 -3.44 -7.23 -7.67
N GLY A 225 -4.76 -7.40 -7.73
CA GLY A 225 -5.56 -7.92 -6.62
C GLY A 225 -5.86 -6.92 -5.50
N GLN A 226 -5.34 -5.68 -5.54
CA GLN A 226 -5.72 -4.65 -4.57
C GLN A 226 -7.16 -4.18 -4.79
N THR A 227 -7.78 -3.79 -3.68
CA THR A 227 -9.04 -3.06 -3.64
C THR A 227 -8.83 -1.81 -2.79
N VAL A 228 -9.15 -0.65 -3.35
CA VAL A 228 -9.00 0.65 -2.69
C VAL A 228 -10.18 1.55 -2.98
N ASP A 229 -10.55 2.38 -2.01
CA ASP A 229 -11.47 3.48 -2.28
C ASP A 229 -10.71 4.71 -2.78
N MET A 230 -11.30 5.41 -3.74
CA MET A 230 -10.81 6.66 -4.30
C MET A 230 -11.84 7.77 -4.07
N ALA A 231 -11.44 8.80 -3.35
CA ALA A 231 -12.27 9.97 -3.09
C ALA A 231 -11.85 11.15 -4.00
N PHE A 232 -12.81 12.01 -4.35
CA PHE A 232 -12.50 13.30 -4.95
C PHE A 232 -12.33 14.37 -3.86
N GLN A 233 -11.40 15.29 -4.08
CA GLN A 233 -11.18 16.42 -3.16
C GLN A 233 -12.41 17.34 -3.08
N SER A 234 -13.19 17.42 -4.15
CA SER A 234 -14.43 18.20 -4.23
C SER A 234 -15.42 17.55 -5.18
N ALA A 235 -16.68 17.98 -5.12
CA ALA A 235 -17.70 17.52 -6.06
C ALA A 235 -17.32 17.90 -7.49
N LEU A 236 -17.41 16.94 -8.41
CA LEU A 236 -17.15 17.19 -9.83
C LEU A 236 -18.24 18.11 -10.41
N ALA A 237 -17.82 19.18 -11.10
CA ALA A 237 -18.74 20.04 -11.81
C ALA A 237 -19.39 19.31 -13.00
N PRO A 238 -20.62 19.66 -13.42
CA PRO A 238 -21.23 19.09 -14.61
C PRO A 238 -20.31 19.15 -15.84
N GLY A 239 -20.33 18.09 -16.65
CA GLY A 239 -19.56 17.96 -17.88
C GLY A 239 -19.06 16.54 -18.15
N ARG A 240 -18.27 16.41 -19.22
CA ARG A 240 -17.62 15.17 -19.64
C ARG A 240 -16.29 14.98 -18.93
N TYR A 241 -16.00 13.74 -18.56
CA TYR A 241 -14.77 13.32 -17.92
C TYR A 241 -14.23 12.05 -18.57
N ALA A 242 -12.94 11.82 -18.44
CA ALA A 242 -12.30 10.57 -18.83
C ALA A 242 -11.48 9.97 -17.69
N LEU A 243 -11.49 8.64 -17.64
CA LEU A 243 -10.56 7.80 -16.89
C LEU A 243 -9.39 7.47 -17.82
N VAL A 244 -8.17 7.62 -17.33
CA VAL A 244 -6.93 7.36 -18.07
C VAL A 244 -5.96 6.54 -17.21
N CYS A 245 -5.30 5.56 -17.82
CA CYS A 245 -4.10 4.92 -17.28
C CYS A 245 -2.94 5.11 -18.26
N SER A 246 -1.90 5.81 -17.82
CA SER A 246 -0.69 6.13 -18.59
C SER A 246 0.51 5.27 -18.22
N PHE A 247 0.35 4.34 -17.27
CA PHE A 247 1.40 3.39 -16.94
C PHE A 247 1.76 2.55 -18.17
N PRO A 248 3.05 2.23 -18.33
CA PRO A 248 3.54 1.46 -19.48
C PRO A 248 3.19 -0.04 -19.36
N ASP A 249 3.00 -0.68 -20.51
CA ASP A 249 2.88 -2.13 -20.60
C ASP A 249 4.26 -2.79 -20.36
N VAL A 250 4.43 -3.40 -19.19
CA VAL A 250 5.67 -4.10 -18.81
C VAL A 250 5.82 -5.50 -19.40
N THR A 251 4.86 -5.95 -20.20
CA THR A 251 4.87 -7.27 -20.87
C THR A 251 5.05 -7.17 -22.38
N GLY A 252 4.76 -6.01 -22.96
CA GLY A 252 4.87 -5.73 -24.38
C GLY A 252 6.24 -5.12 -24.76
N PRO A 253 6.64 -5.24 -26.04
CA PRO A 253 7.79 -4.49 -26.54
C PRO A 253 7.48 -2.98 -26.53
N GLY A 254 8.45 -2.15 -26.15
CA GLY A 254 8.37 -0.70 -26.32
C GLY A 254 7.74 0.10 -25.18
N ALA A 255 7.25 -0.56 -24.11
CA ALA A 255 6.68 0.11 -22.93
C ALA A 255 5.52 1.08 -23.30
N ASP A 256 4.70 0.71 -24.29
CA ASP A 256 3.55 1.50 -24.72
C ASP A 256 2.62 1.81 -23.52
N PRO A 257 2.15 3.05 -23.35
CA PRO A 257 1.26 3.39 -22.25
C PRO A 257 -0.09 2.69 -22.42
N HIS A 258 -0.71 2.26 -21.32
CA HIS A 258 -1.94 1.47 -21.35
C HIS A 258 -3.09 2.16 -22.09
N PHE A 259 -3.21 3.50 -22.00
CA PHE A 259 -4.23 4.25 -22.74
C PHE A 259 -4.12 4.05 -24.26
N SER A 260 -2.90 3.93 -24.79
CA SER A 260 -2.66 3.71 -26.23
C SER A 260 -3.13 2.33 -26.70
N LYS A 261 -3.30 1.41 -25.75
CA LYS A 261 -3.82 0.06 -25.92
C LYS A 261 -5.32 -0.05 -25.64
N GLY A 262 -5.97 1.05 -25.27
CA GLY A 262 -7.42 1.12 -25.04
C GLY A 262 -7.84 1.41 -23.59
N MET A 263 -6.90 1.65 -22.66
CA MET A 263 -7.23 1.93 -21.25
C MET A 263 -7.71 3.36 -21.03
N LEU A 264 -8.84 3.68 -21.65
CA LEU A 264 -9.53 4.96 -21.63
C LEU A 264 -11.03 4.69 -21.51
N ALA A 265 -11.73 5.48 -20.70
CA ALA A 265 -13.19 5.44 -20.68
C ALA A 265 -13.78 6.80 -20.31
N GLU A 266 -14.92 7.15 -20.91
CA GLU A 266 -15.60 8.42 -20.65
C GLU A 266 -16.82 8.26 -19.74
N PHE A 267 -17.15 9.30 -18.99
CA PHE A 267 -18.41 9.42 -18.26
C PHE A 267 -18.89 10.88 -18.17
N ASP A 268 -20.19 11.04 -17.93
CA ASP A 268 -20.82 12.34 -17.73
C ASP A 268 -21.20 12.57 -16.27
N VAL A 269 -20.95 13.79 -15.80
CA VAL A 269 -21.64 14.36 -14.64
C VAL A 269 -22.69 15.33 -15.18
N LYS A 270 -23.97 15.04 -14.93
CA LYS A 270 -25.11 15.77 -15.53
C LYS A 270 -25.63 16.88 -14.65
#